data_AF-A0AA92DDM0-F1
#
_entry.id   AF-A0AA92DDM0-F1
#
_cell.length_a   1.000
_cell.length_b   1.000
_cell.length_c   1.000
_cell.angle_alpha   90.00
_cell.angle_beta   90.00
_cell.angle_gamma   90.00
#
_symmetry.space_group_name_H-M   'P 1'
#
loop_
_entity.id
_entity.type
_entity.pdbx_description
1 polymer ?
#
loop_
_entity_poly.entity_id
_entity_poly.type
_entity_poly.pdbx_seq_one_letter_code
_entity_poly.pdbx_strand_id
1 'polypeptide(L)'
;MPLAVLLAAAPQPALQSCPVPVIQAQETASAGACRMTHCAAPLRDLSVCRCIGGPATSSSGWTATYSVRRGQGSRQWSRPLDDLIPEQMGPMDVALADLSGTGNPALVIAELDAVSNGVGVHSWTLTLLEPQPPFRQLAHAETAEYGPGTLARRLDGKPGCDLLIAIPEEDCRGDASSGIVLSGRWMRLQPDGLRPFAGRPPPPRRYVSAEDLADDRGRPAAWFSTPGPDQLCPAGSR
;
A
#
# COMPACT_ATOMS: atom_id res chain seq x y z
N MET A 1 44.07 10.11 24.93
CA MET A 1 42.61 10.25 25.11
C MET A 1 41.98 10.34 23.73
N PRO A 2 41.23 9.34 23.25
CA PRO A 2 40.51 9.48 21.99
C PRO A 2 39.19 10.23 22.26
N LEU A 3 38.97 11.31 21.51
CA LEU A 3 37.69 12.01 21.46
C LEU A 3 36.69 11.13 20.72
N ALA A 4 35.74 10.53 21.44
CA ALA A 4 34.57 9.91 20.83
C ALA A 4 33.59 11.00 20.42
N VAL A 5 33.49 11.28 19.11
CA VAL A 5 32.45 12.14 18.56
C VAL A 5 31.15 11.34 18.55
N LEU A 6 30.27 11.61 19.51
CA LEU A 6 28.88 11.18 19.50
C LEU A 6 28.15 11.96 18.41
N LEU A 7 28.03 11.38 17.22
CA LEU A 7 27.08 11.83 16.21
C LEU A 7 25.67 11.51 16.72
N ALA A 8 25.04 12.48 17.39
CA ALA A 8 23.61 12.42 17.66
C ALA A 8 22.88 12.39 16.32
N ALA A 9 22.15 11.31 16.05
CA ALA A 9 21.26 11.23 14.89
C ALA A 9 20.24 12.37 15.00
N ALA A 10 20.23 13.27 14.01
CA ALA A 10 19.22 14.30 13.96
C ALA A 10 17.82 13.64 13.90
N PRO A 11 16.82 14.13 14.64
CA PRO A 11 15.48 13.58 14.61
C PRO A 11 14.96 13.58 13.18
N GLN A 12 14.56 12.42 12.68
CA GLN A 12 14.04 12.31 11.32
C GLN A 12 12.71 13.08 11.22
N PRO A 13 12.49 13.84 10.14
CA PRO A 13 11.24 14.56 9.98
C PRO A 13 10.06 13.57 9.96
N ALA A 14 9.02 13.92 10.71
CA ALA A 14 7.80 13.12 10.76
C ALA A 14 7.28 12.84 9.34
N LEU A 15 6.79 11.63 9.12
CA LEU A 15 6.31 11.22 7.81
C LEU A 15 5.11 12.08 7.40
N GLN A 16 5.31 12.94 6.41
CA GLN A 16 4.23 13.78 5.89
C GLN A 16 3.50 13.06 4.75
N SER A 17 2.20 12.90 4.90
CA SER A 17 1.29 12.40 3.87
C SER A 17 1.38 13.27 2.61
N CYS A 18 1.30 12.65 1.44
CA CYS A 18 1.14 13.40 0.21
C CYS A 18 -0.23 14.09 0.21
N PRO A 19 -0.36 15.35 -0.21
CA PRO A 19 -1.64 16.06 -0.25
C PRO A 19 -2.48 15.63 -1.46
N VAL A 20 -2.65 14.32 -1.63
CA VAL A 20 -3.46 13.70 -2.67
C VAL A 20 -4.69 13.10 -2.01
N PRO A 21 -5.92 13.43 -2.46
CA PRO A 21 -7.12 12.79 -1.97
C PRO A 21 -7.08 11.28 -2.27
N VAL A 22 -7.30 10.48 -1.22
CA VAL A 22 -7.58 9.05 -1.34
C VAL A 22 -9.08 8.88 -1.22
N ILE A 23 -9.70 8.30 -2.25
CA ILE A 23 -11.13 8.01 -2.27
C ILE A 23 -11.32 6.53 -2.00
N GLN A 24 -11.94 6.23 -0.86
CA GLN A 24 -12.42 4.89 -0.57
C GLN A 24 -13.66 4.58 -1.40
N ALA A 25 -13.60 3.47 -2.14
CA ALA A 25 -14.71 3.00 -2.93
C ALA A 25 -15.91 2.68 -2.05
N GLN A 26 -17.09 3.10 -2.49
CA GLN A 26 -18.32 2.86 -1.76
C GLN A 26 -19.01 1.63 -2.34
N GLU A 27 -19.64 0.85 -1.46
CA GLU A 27 -20.53 -0.22 -1.90
C GLU A 27 -21.71 0.39 -2.68
N THR A 28 -22.05 -0.23 -3.81
CA THR A 28 -23.12 0.18 -4.70
C THR A 28 -24.02 -1.01 -4.98
N ALA A 29 -25.23 -0.75 -5.48
CA ALA A 29 -26.17 -1.81 -5.82
C ALA A 29 -25.52 -2.82 -6.79
N SER A 30 -25.46 -4.07 -6.36
CA SER A 30 -24.96 -5.17 -7.15
C SER A 30 -25.92 -5.49 -8.32
N ALA A 31 -25.35 -5.81 -9.48
CA ALA A 31 -26.10 -6.14 -10.69
C ALA A 31 -25.59 -7.43 -11.34
N GLY A 32 -26.51 -8.26 -11.83
CA GLY A 32 -26.19 -9.49 -12.55
C GLY A 32 -25.41 -10.50 -11.71
N ALA A 33 -24.29 -10.97 -12.25
CA ALA A 33 -23.40 -11.93 -11.57
C ALA A 33 -22.52 -11.29 -10.47
N CYS A 34 -22.60 -9.98 -10.30
CA CYS A 34 -21.88 -9.29 -9.24
C CYS A 34 -22.58 -9.49 -7.90
N ARG A 35 -21.87 -9.96 -6.88
CA ARG A 35 -22.40 -10.08 -5.52
C ARG A 35 -22.11 -8.85 -4.69
N MET A 36 -20.92 -8.27 -4.83
CA MET A 36 -20.53 -7.02 -4.19
C MET A 36 -19.87 -6.09 -5.20
N THR A 37 -20.35 -4.86 -5.28
CA THR A 37 -19.79 -3.85 -6.18
C THR A 37 -19.28 -2.66 -5.38
N HIS A 38 -17.99 -2.38 -5.48
CA HIS A 38 -17.37 -1.19 -4.89
C HIS A 38 -16.93 -0.25 -6.00
N CYS A 39 -17.34 1.02 -5.94
CA CYS A 39 -16.96 2.01 -6.94
C CYS A 39 -16.41 3.29 -6.29
N ALA A 40 -15.38 3.87 -6.92
CA ALA A 40 -14.82 5.18 -6.60
C ALA A 40 -14.78 6.06 -7.85
N ALA A 41 -14.95 7.36 -7.66
CA ALA A 41 -14.86 8.36 -8.73
C ALA A 41 -13.81 9.43 -8.36
N PRO A 42 -12.50 9.17 -8.59
CA PRO A 42 -11.43 10.14 -8.30
C PRO A 42 -11.54 11.45 -9.11
N LEU A 43 -12.23 11.42 -10.26
CA LEU A 43 -12.61 12.60 -11.03
C LEU A 43 -14.04 12.43 -11.54
N ARG A 44 -14.67 13.53 -11.96
CA ARG A 44 -16.05 13.52 -12.49
C ARG A 44 -16.23 12.56 -13.68
N ASP A 45 -15.20 12.40 -14.50
CA ASP A 45 -15.22 11.58 -15.71
C ASP A 45 -14.47 10.26 -15.55
N LEU A 46 -13.87 9.96 -14.40
CA LEU A 46 -13.07 8.75 -14.15
C LEU A 46 -13.71 7.90 -13.05
N SER A 47 -14.14 6.70 -13.40
CA SER A 47 -14.68 5.71 -12.46
C SER A 47 -13.78 4.48 -12.37
N VAL A 48 -13.57 3.99 -11.14
CA VAL A 48 -12.92 2.72 -10.86
C VAL A 48 -13.93 1.87 -10.08
N CYS A 49 -14.24 0.68 -10.58
CA CYS A 49 -15.17 -0.24 -9.93
C CYS A 49 -14.56 -1.63 -9.81
N ARG A 50 -14.79 -2.28 -8.68
CA ARG A 50 -14.49 -3.69 -8.45
C ARG A 50 -15.80 -4.43 -8.20
N CYS A 51 -16.02 -5.45 -9.00
CA CYS A 51 -17.10 -6.40 -8.86
C CYS A 51 -16.55 -7.72 -8.31
N ILE A 52 -17.02 -8.14 -7.15
CA ILE A 52 -16.71 -9.47 -6.61
C ILE A 52 -17.90 -10.38 -6.90
N GLY A 53 -17.64 -11.43 -7.68
CA GLY A 53 -18.61 -12.43 -8.08
C GLY A 53 -18.08 -13.83 -7.84
N GLY A 54 -18.98 -14.80 -7.74
CA GLY A 54 -18.62 -16.19 -7.46
C GLY A 54 -19.85 -17.06 -7.25
N PRO A 55 -19.67 -18.39 -7.24
CA PRO A 55 -20.74 -19.34 -6.95
C PRO A 55 -21.41 -19.06 -5.60
N ALA A 56 -22.74 -19.12 -5.55
CA ALA A 56 -23.52 -18.75 -4.37
C ALA A 56 -23.22 -19.62 -3.13
N THR A 57 -22.78 -20.86 -3.33
CA THR A 57 -22.70 -21.92 -2.32
C THR A 57 -21.30 -22.51 -2.15
N SER A 58 -20.26 -21.86 -2.66
CA SER A 58 -18.88 -22.38 -2.60
C SER A 58 -17.94 -21.36 -1.95
N SER A 59 -16.96 -21.88 -1.20
CA SER A 59 -15.86 -21.11 -0.62
C SER A 59 -14.72 -20.87 -1.61
N SER A 60 -14.80 -21.42 -2.83
CA SER A 60 -13.80 -21.27 -3.89
C SER A 60 -14.44 -20.89 -5.23
N GLY A 61 -13.63 -20.38 -6.17
CA GLY A 61 -14.10 -19.91 -7.47
C GLY A 61 -14.64 -18.47 -7.45
N TRP A 62 -14.27 -17.71 -6.43
CA TRP A 62 -14.54 -16.29 -6.35
C TRP A 62 -13.59 -15.51 -7.25
N THR A 63 -14.06 -14.44 -7.86
CA THR A 63 -13.29 -13.60 -8.77
C THR A 63 -13.59 -12.14 -8.50
N ALA A 64 -12.54 -11.33 -8.39
CA ALA A 64 -12.67 -9.87 -8.44
C ALA A 64 -12.43 -9.39 -9.88
N THR A 65 -13.39 -8.66 -10.42
CA THR A 65 -13.32 -8.04 -11.74
C THR A 65 -13.29 -6.54 -11.59
N TYR A 66 -12.27 -5.90 -12.14
CA TYR A 66 -12.03 -4.48 -12.03
C TYR A 66 -12.35 -3.83 -13.36
N SER A 67 -12.92 -2.64 -13.29
CA SER A 67 -13.12 -1.79 -14.45
C SER A 67 -12.68 -0.38 -14.14
N VAL A 68 -11.94 0.21 -15.06
CA VAL A 68 -11.60 1.64 -15.06
C VAL A 68 -12.20 2.23 -16.32
N ARG A 69 -12.95 3.32 -16.19
CA ARG A 69 -13.64 3.97 -17.30
C ARG A 69 -13.43 5.47 -17.27
N ARG A 70 -13.18 6.05 -18.43
CA ARG A 70 -13.11 7.50 -18.64
C ARG A 70 -13.61 7.88 -20.02
N GLY A 71 -14.71 8.63 -20.08
CA GLY A 71 -15.43 8.85 -21.33
C GLY A 71 -15.81 7.53 -22.01
N GLN A 72 -15.39 7.33 -23.25
CA GLN A 72 -15.62 6.10 -24.01
C GLN A 72 -14.53 5.04 -23.82
N GLY A 73 -13.40 5.39 -23.18
CA GLY A 73 -12.33 4.44 -22.92
C GLY A 73 -12.61 3.61 -21.68
N SER A 74 -12.26 2.32 -21.74
CA SER A 74 -12.33 1.41 -20.59
C SER A 74 -11.20 0.40 -20.58
N ARG A 75 -10.79 -0.02 -19.39
CA ARG A 75 -9.94 -1.20 -19.16
C ARG A 75 -10.62 -2.10 -18.13
N GLN A 76 -10.57 -3.40 -18.37
CA GLN A 76 -11.10 -4.41 -17.47
C GLN A 76 -10.06 -5.52 -17.28
N TRP A 77 -9.96 -6.04 -16.06
CA TRP A 77 -9.17 -7.22 -15.73
C TRP A 77 -9.85 -7.97 -14.59
N SER A 78 -9.49 -9.23 -14.41
CA SER A 78 -10.02 -10.07 -13.34
C SER A 78 -8.89 -10.84 -12.67
N ARG A 79 -9.07 -11.16 -11.39
CA ARG A 79 -8.17 -12.04 -10.64
C ARG A 79 -8.98 -13.03 -9.79
N PRO A 80 -8.50 -14.27 -9.65
CA PRO A 80 -9.09 -15.22 -8.71
C PRO A 80 -8.90 -14.75 -7.27
N LEU A 81 -9.80 -15.17 -6.39
CA LEU A 81 -9.78 -14.90 -4.95
C LEU A 81 -9.65 -16.21 -4.16
N ASP A 82 -8.90 -17.18 -4.68
CA ASP A 82 -8.92 -18.56 -4.20
C ASP A 82 -8.48 -18.72 -2.72
N ASP A 83 -7.69 -17.76 -2.21
CA ASP A 83 -7.22 -17.71 -0.81
C ASP A 83 -7.88 -16.58 0.01
N LEU A 84 -8.92 -15.96 -0.54
CA LEU A 84 -9.57 -14.78 0.01
C LEU A 84 -11.05 -15.03 0.28
N ILE A 85 -11.49 -14.64 1.47
CA ILE A 85 -12.92 -14.57 1.80
C ILE A 85 -13.41 -13.20 1.33
N PRO A 86 -14.30 -13.11 0.32
CA PRO A 86 -14.77 -11.84 -0.23
C PRO A 86 -15.23 -10.82 0.81
N GLU A 87 -15.88 -11.30 1.87
CA GLU A 87 -16.41 -10.50 2.97
C GLU A 87 -15.31 -9.80 3.79
N GLN A 88 -14.06 -10.26 3.71
CA GLN A 88 -12.92 -9.69 4.42
C GLN A 88 -12.16 -8.64 3.61
N MET A 89 -12.39 -8.53 2.30
CA MET A 89 -11.58 -7.67 1.42
C MET A 89 -11.84 -6.17 1.57
N GLY A 90 -12.91 -5.78 2.28
CA GLY A 90 -13.29 -4.38 2.47
C GLY A 90 -13.46 -3.59 1.16
N PRO A 91 -13.59 -2.25 1.20
CA PRO A 91 -13.53 -1.40 0.01
C PRO A 91 -12.09 -1.22 -0.51
N MET A 92 -11.93 -0.91 -1.80
CA MET A 92 -10.64 -0.51 -2.38
C MET A 92 -10.43 1.00 -2.23
N ASP A 93 -9.17 1.43 -2.15
CA ASP A 93 -8.80 2.84 -2.11
C ASP A 93 -8.21 3.30 -3.44
N VAL A 94 -8.60 4.50 -3.89
CA VAL A 94 -8.23 5.04 -5.20
C VAL A 94 -7.66 6.44 -5.07
N ALA A 95 -6.50 6.68 -5.67
CA ALA A 95 -5.83 7.99 -5.63
C ALA A 95 -5.23 8.37 -7.00
N LEU A 96 -5.04 9.67 -7.21
CA LEU A 96 -4.31 10.22 -8.37
C LEU A 96 -3.02 10.88 -7.88
N ALA A 97 -1.91 10.17 -7.97
CA ALA A 97 -0.63 10.61 -7.40
C ALA A 97 0.45 10.75 -8.46
N ASP A 98 1.14 11.90 -8.51
CA ASP A 98 2.34 12.05 -9.33
C ASP A 98 3.54 11.36 -8.65
N LEU A 99 3.66 10.07 -8.94
CA LEU A 99 4.74 9.22 -8.44
C LEU A 99 6.04 9.34 -9.24
N SER A 100 6.04 10.14 -10.31
CA SER A 100 7.20 10.36 -11.18
C SER A 100 7.90 11.69 -10.91
N GLY A 101 7.14 12.68 -10.41
CA GLY A 101 7.56 14.08 -10.31
C GLY A 101 7.48 14.85 -11.62
N THR A 102 6.75 14.35 -12.62
CA THR A 102 6.63 14.96 -13.94
C THR A 102 5.39 15.84 -14.10
N GLY A 103 4.56 15.93 -13.05
CA GLY A 103 3.25 16.60 -13.10
C GLY A 103 2.14 15.73 -13.68
N ASN A 104 2.45 14.52 -14.17
CA ASN A 104 1.46 13.57 -14.68
C ASN A 104 1.11 12.53 -13.61
N PRO A 105 -0.09 12.59 -13.02
CA PRO A 105 -0.47 11.63 -11.98
C PRO A 105 -0.69 10.23 -12.55
N ALA A 106 -0.34 9.21 -11.78
CA ALA A 106 -0.78 7.84 -11.97
C ALA A 106 -2.08 7.60 -11.19
N LEU A 107 -2.97 6.77 -11.74
CA LEU A 107 -4.09 6.20 -11.02
C LEU A 107 -3.56 5.03 -10.15
N VAL A 108 -3.62 5.20 -8.83
CA VAL A 108 -3.23 4.20 -7.85
C VAL A 108 -4.48 3.55 -7.30
N ILE A 109 -4.59 2.22 -7.44
CA ILE A 109 -5.68 1.41 -6.89
C ILE A 109 -5.05 0.50 -5.84
N ALA A 110 -5.41 0.70 -4.58
CA ALA A 110 -4.97 -0.09 -3.45
C ALA A 110 -6.08 -1.04 -3.01
N GLU A 111 -5.72 -2.29 -2.82
CA GLU A 111 -6.66 -3.34 -2.48
C GLU A 111 -6.07 -4.28 -1.44
N LEU A 112 -6.90 -4.63 -0.46
CA LEU A 112 -6.58 -5.68 0.50
C LEU A 112 -6.59 -7.05 -0.19
N ASP A 113 -5.48 -7.75 -0.06
CA ASP A 113 -5.20 -9.04 -0.69
C ASP A 113 -5.10 -10.19 0.32
N ALA A 114 -4.73 -9.92 1.56
CA ALA A 114 -4.80 -10.92 2.63
C ALA A 114 -4.80 -10.26 4.00
N VAL A 115 -5.31 -10.98 4.99
CA VAL A 115 -5.20 -10.62 6.40
C VAL A 115 -4.54 -11.80 7.12
N SER A 116 -3.41 -11.55 7.77
CA SER A 116 -2.73 -12.57 8.58
C SER A 116 -3.54 -12.87 9.84
N ASN A 117 -3.77 -14.16 10.08
CA ASN A 117 -4.35 -14.62 11.34
C ASN A 117 -3.27 -14.59 12.44
N GLY A 118 -3.49 -13.80 13.48
CA GLY A 118 -2.67 -13.79 14.70
C GLY A 118 -1.49 -12.81 14.71
N VAL A 119 -0.99 -12.38 13.55
CA VAL A 119 0.10 -11.37 13.48
C VAL A 119 -0.45 -9.98 13.12
N GLY A 120 -1.66 -9.86 12.56
CA GLY A 120 -2.23 -8.54 12.23
C GLY A 120 -1.55 -7.80 11.07
N VAL A 121 -0.68 -8.50 10.33
CA VAL A 121 -0.11 -8.01 9.06
C VAL A 121 -1.11 -8.23 7.95
N HIS A 122 -1.32 -7.20 7.12
CA HIS A 122 -2.16 -7.31 5.93
C HIS A 122 -1.28 -7.50 4.70
N SER A 123 -1.84 -7.98 3.59
CA SER A 123 -1.21 -7.88 2.29
C SER A 123 -2.07 -6.95 1.47
N TRP A 124 -1.45 -6.00 0.79
CA TRP A 124 -2.13 -5.09 -0.12
C TRP A 124 -1.47 -5.12 -1.47
N THR A 125 -2.32 -5.10 -2.49
CA THR A 125 -1.93 -4.95 -3.88
C THR A 125 -2.13 -3.51 -4.32
N LEU A 126 -1.10 -2.91 -4.91
CA LEU A 126 -1.13 -1.60 -5.55
C LEU A 126 -1.04 -1.78 -7.06
N THR A 127 -2.11 -1.44 -7.77
CA THR A 127 -2.12 -1.38 -9.24
C THR A 127 -2.00 0.07 -9.69
N LEU A 128 -0.98 0.36 -10.50
CA LEU A 128 -0.71 1.71 -11.03
C LEU A 128 -1.02 1.73 -12.52
N LEU A 129 -1.92 2.62 -12.92
CA LEU A 129 -2.33 2.82 -14.30
C LEU A 129 -2.14 4.27 -14.74
N GLU A 130 -2.05 4.51 -16.05
CA GLU A 130 -2.34 5.83 -16.60
C GLU A 130 -3.78 6.23 -16.25
N PRO A 131 -4.07 7.49 -15.89
CA PRO A 131 -5.42 7.95 -15.54
C PRO A 131 -6.28 8.26 -16.77
N GLN A 132 -5.75 8.00 -17.97
CA GLN A 132 -6.42 8.22 -19.25
C GLN A 132 -6.36 6.95 -20.10
N PRO A 133 -7.34 6.73 -21.00
CA PRO A 133 -7.26 5.68 -22.01
C PRO A 133 -5.97 5.80 -22.82
N PRO A 134 -5.28 4.69 -23.13
CA PRO A 134 -5.74 3.30 -23.02
C PRO A 134 -5.50 2.64 -21.64
N PHE A 135 -5.32 3.42 -20.56
CA PHE A 135 -5.08 2.95 -19.19
C PHE A 135 -3.94 1.95 -19.11
N ARG A 136 -2.76 2.31 -19.66
CA ARG A 136 -1.61 1.41 -19.61
C ARG A 136 -1.24 1.13 -18.16
N GLN A 137 -0.85 -0.11 -17.90
CA GLN A 137 -0.36 -0.47 -16.57
C GLN A 137 1.07 0.02 -16.47
N LEU A 138 1.30 0.89 -15.50
CA LEU A 138 2.58 1.51 -15.25
C LEU A 138 3.42 0.63 -14.32
N ALA A 139 2.79 0.07 -13.30
CA ALA A 139 3.44 -0.85 -12.37
C ALA A 139 2.41 -1.66 -11.57
N HIS A 140 2.94 -2.63 -10.83
CA HIS A 140 2.26 -3.36 -9.79
C HIS A 140 3.21 -3.46 -8.59
N ALA A 141 2.68 -3.40 -7.37
CA ALA A 141 3.47 -3.60 -6.16
C ALA A 141 2.61 -4.25 -5.08
N GLU A 142 3.27 -5.00 -4.21
CA GLU A 142 2.67 -5.55 -3.00
C GLU A 142 3.26 -4.83 -1.79
N THR A 143 2.45 -4.61 -0.76
CA THR A 143 2.88 -3.98 0.50
C THR A 143 2.18 -4.64 1.66
N ALA A 144 2.93 -4.95 2.71
CA ALA A 144 2.39 -5.54 3.95
C ALA A 144 1.50 -4.56 4.75
N GLU A 145 1.55 -3.28 4.42
CA GLU A 145 0.72 -2.27 5.06
C GLU A 145 0.35 -1.15 4.08
N TYR A 146 -0.86 -0.63 4.25
CA TYR A 146 -1.40 0.47 3.47
C TYR A 146 -2.05 1.52 4.38
N GLY A 147 -1.85 2.80 4.08
CA GLY A 147 -2.46 3.90 4.81
C GLY A 147 -1.90 5.28 4.47
N PRO A 148 -2.14 6.31 5.31
CA PRO A 148 -1.88 7.72 4.98
C PRO A 148 -0.43 8.10 4.65
N GLY A 149 0.55 7.25 4.94
CA GLY A 149 1.94 7.49 4.58
C GLY A 149 2.49 6.57 3.48
N THR A 150 1.66 5.69 2.92
CA THR A 150 2.01 4.93 1.70
C THR A 150 2.30 5.90 0.57
N LEU A 151 1.45 6.92 0.41
CA LEU A 151 1.72 8.07 -0.46
C LEU A 151 2.28 9.20 0.41
N ALA A 152 3.58 9.43 0.33
CA ALA A 152 4.25 10.45 1.14
C ALA A 152 4.67 11.65 0.31
N ARG A 153 4.65 12.84 0.92
CA ARG A 153 5.24 14.04 0.32
C ARG A 153 6.72 13.81 0.07
N ARG A 154 7.24 14.29 -1.05
CA ARG A 154 8.67 14.25 -1.37
C ARG A 154 9.47 15.13 -0.41
N LEU A 155 10.65 14.64 0.01
CA LEU A 155 11.55 15.41 0.88
C LEU A 155 12.37 16.47 0.14
N ASP A 156 12.53 16.34 -1.18
CA ASP A 156 13.30 17.28 -2.01
C ASP A 156 12.52 18.57 -2.33
N GLY A 157 11.34 18.76 -1.75
CA GLY A 157 10.48 19.93 -1.96
C GLY A 157 9.84 20.02 -3.35
N LYS A 158 10.11 19.05 -4.24
CA LYS A 158 9.52 19.02 -5.59
C LYS A 158 8.06 18.53 -5.53
N PRO A 159 7.22 18.90 -6.51
CA PRO A 159 5.87 18.36 -6.62
C PRO A 159 5.89 16.83 -6.83
N GLY A 160 4.79 16.19 -6.45
CA GLY A 160 4.58 14.75 -6.51
C GLY A 160 4.72 14.04 -5.16
N CYS A 161 4.62 12.72 -5.21
CA CYS A 161 4.70 11.84 -4.04
C CYS A 161 5.82 10.81 -4.21
N ASP A 162 6.40 10.38 -3.09
CA ASP A 162 7.11 9.12 -3.02
C ASP A 162 6.13 8.01 -2.58
N LEU A 163 6.33 6.79 -3.06
CA LEU A 163 5.56 5.63 -2.65
C LEU A 163 6.37 4.82 -1.63
N LEU A 164 5.81 4.55 -0.44
CA LEU A 164 6.41 3.62 0.52
C LEU A 164 5.82 2.23 0.33
N ILE A 165 6.68 1.24 0.17
CA ILE A 165 6.33 -0.17 0.22
C ILE A 165 6.84 -0.76 1.52
N ALA A 166 5.96 -1.33 2.34
CA ALA A 166 6.32 -2.09 3.53
C ALA A 166 6.50 -3.57 3.17
N ILE A 167 7.61 -4.17 3.54
CA ILE A 167 7.97 -5.56 3.21
C ILE A 167 8.20 -6.34 4.49
N PRO A 168 7.65 -7.55 4.64
CA PRO A 168 8.00 -8.42 5.75
C PRO A 168 9.39 -9.02 5.54
N GLU A 169 10.20 -8.95 6.58
CA GLU A 169 11.55 -9.48 6.68
C GLU A 169 11.67 -10.35 7.94
N GLU A 170 12.53 -11.35 7.89
CA GLU A 170 12.86 -12.13 9.08
C GLU A 170 13.70 -11.29 10.05
N ASP A 171 13.40 -11.39 11.34
CA ASP A 171 14.23 -10.79 12.37
C ASP A 171 15.64 -11.41 12.34
N CYS A 172 16.66 -10.57 12.16
CA CYS A 172 18.07 -10.99 12.15
C CYS A 172 18.60 -11.52 13.50
N ARG A 173 17.82 -11.41 14.60
CA ARG A 173 18.17 -11.89 15.93
C ARG A 173 17.80 -13.37 16.01
N GLY A 174 18.81 -14.24 16.09
CA GLY A 174 18.63 -15.70 16.18
C GLY A 174 18.23 -16.24 17.56
N ASP A 175 17.58 -15.43 18.41
CA ASP A 175 17.11 -15.86 19.73
C ASP A 175 15.60 -16.15 19.74
N ALA A 176 15.09 -16.55 20.91
CA ALA A 176 13.68 -16.90 21.10
C ALA A 176 12.71 -15.70 20.96
N SER A 177 13.21 -14.48 20.72
CA SER A 177 12.44 -13.29 20.38
C SER A 177 12.43 -12.97 18.87
N SER A 178 12.90 -13.90 18.04
CA SER A 178 12.81 -13.80 16.57
C SER A 178 11.35 -13.77 16.09
N GLY A 179 11.07 -12.92 15.09
CA GLY A 179 9.72 -12.64 14.59
C GLY A 179 9.73 -12.04 13.18
N ILE A 180 8.59 -11.49 12.75
CA ILE A 180 8.47 -10.76 11.48
C ILE A 180 8.72 -9.28 11.73
N VAL A 181 9.66 -8.72 11.00
CA VAL A 181 9.92 -7.29 10.91
C VAL A 181 9.26 -6.75 9.65
N LEU A 182 8.69 -5.56 9.69
CA LEU A 182 8.33 -4.85 8.47
C LEU A 182 9.41 -3.78 8.17
N SER A 183 9.93 -3.77 6.95
CA SER A 183 10.90 -2.78 6.47
C SER A 183 10.25 -1.89 5.40
N GLY A 184 10.51 -0.58 5.47
CA GLY A 184 10.00 0.39 4.49
C GLY A 184 10.99 0.59 3.34
N ARG A 185 10.50 0.60 2.09
CA ARG A 185 11.28 0.97 0.91
C ARG A 185 10.59 2.07 0.13
N TRP A 186 11.31 3.17 -0.09
CA TRP A 186 10.85 4.26 -0.94
C TRP A 186 10.96 3.85 -2.40
N MET A 187 9.91 4.13 -3.16
CA MET A 187 9.77 3.82 -4.57
C MET A 187 9.39 5.08 -5.33
N ARG A 188 9.89 5.18 -6.56
CA ARG A 188 9.51 6.20 -7.53
C ARG A 188 9.11 5.53 -8.83
N LEU A 189 8.09 6.07 -9.47
CA LEU A 189 7.67 5.60 -10.78
C LEU A 189 8.62 6.15 -11.86
N GLN A 190 9.19 5.25 -12.63
CA GLN A 190 10.00 5.50 -13.81
C GLN A 190 9.27 5.00 -15.07
N PRO A 191 9.75 5.33 -16.28
CA PRO A 191 9.11 4.88 -17.52
C PRO A 191 8.99 3.36 -17.66
N ASP A 192 9.88 2.61 -17.00
CA ASP A 192 9.93 1.14 -17.02
C ASP A 192 9.32 0.49 -15.76
N GLY A 193 8.69 1.29 -14.88
CA GLY A 193 7.98 0.81 -13.69
C GLY A 193 8.47 1.41 -12.37
N LEU A 194 8.10 0.80 -11.25
CA LEU A 194 8.52 1.25 -9.93
C LEU A 194 9.97 0.87 -9.65
N ARG A 195 10.77 1.83 -9.21
CA ARG A 195 12.18 1.64 -8.85
C ARG A 195 12.45 2.14 -7.43
N PRO A 196 13.32 1.44 -6.66
CA PRO A 196 13.76 1.94 -5.36
C PRO A 196 14.38 3.34 -5.47
N PHE A 197 14.05 4.20 -4.52
CA PHE A 197 14.54 5.57 -4.43
C PHE A 197 15.38 5.73 -3.16
N ALA A 198 16.70 5.69 -3.31
CA ALA A 198 17.65 5.82 -2.19
C ALA A 198 17.84 7.26 -1.69
N GLY A 199 17.28 8.26 -2.37
CA GLY A 199 17.40 9.68 -1.98
C GLY A 199 16.59 10.06 -0.74
N ARG A 200 15.93 9.08 -0.11
CA ARG A 200 15.16 9.23 1.12
C ARG A 200 15.49 8.06 2.04
N PRO A 201 15.94 8.31 3.29
CA PRO A 201 16.12 7.22 4.23
C PRO A 201 14.77 6.55 4.49
N PRO A 202 14.73 5.21 4.59
CA PRO A 202 13.51 4.52 5.00
C PRO A 202 13.08 5.05 6.38
N PRO A 203 11.77 5.23 6.62
CA PRO A 203 11.31 5.68 7.92
C PRO A 203 11.75 4.66 8.99
N PRO A 204 12.09 5.12 10.21
CA PRO A 204 12.60 4.24 11.26
C PRO A 204 11.40 3.53 11.87
N ARG A 205 11.14 2.29 11.47
CA ARG A 205 10.16 1.47 12.18
C ARG A 205 10.40 0.00 11.94
N ARG A 206 10.43 -0.74 13.05
CA ARG A 206 10.62 -2.19 13.13
C ARG A 206 9.52 -2.73 14.05
N TYR A 207 8.80 -3.76 13.62
CA TYR A 207 7.94 -4.53 14.52
C TYR A 207 8.72 -5.75 14.99
N VAL A 208 8.67 -6.04 16.27
CA VAL A 208 9.40 -7.17 16.87
C VAL A 208 8.48 -8.10 17.65
N SER A 209 7.26 -7.69 17.99
CA SER A 209 6.22 -8.60 18.49
C SER A 209 4.81 -8.26 17.97
N ALA A 210 3.87 -9.20 18.13
CA ALA A 210 2.45 -9.00 17.80
C ALA A 210 1.79 -7.90 18.65
N GLU A 211 2.37 -7.54 19.80
CA GLU A 211 1.87 -6.46 20.64
C GLU A 211 2.17 -5.07 20.03
N ASP A 212 3.24 -4.96 19.25
CA ASP A 212 3.58 -3.74 18.50
C ASP A 212 2.61 -3.48 17.33
N LEU A 213 1.86 -4.52 16.92
CA LEU A 213 0.90 -4.48 15.81
C LEU A 213 -0.51 -4.09 16.27
N ALA A 214 -0.67 -3.68 17.54
CA ALA A 214 -1.89 -3.08 18.06
C ALA A 214 -1.63 -1.66 18.59
N ASP A 215 -2.53 -0.71 18.33
CA ASP A 215 -2.54 0.60 18.98
C ASP A 215 -2.87 0.44 20.48
N ASP A 216 -2.71 1.51 21.27
CA ASP A 216 -3.03 1.53 22.71
C ASP A 216 -4.49 1.14 23.04
N ARG A 217 -5.33 0.95 22.02
CA ARG A 217 -6.75 0.55 22.11
C ARG A 217 -6.99 -0.87 21.57
N GLY A 218 -5.93 -1.65 21.31
CA GLY A 218 -6.02 -3.03 20.83
C GLY A 218 -6.44 -3.18 19.37
N ARG A 219 -6.38 -2.11 18.56
CA ARG A 219 -6.72 -2.16 17.12
C ARG A 219 -5.46 -2.30 16.29
N PRO A 220 -5.48 -2.91 15.09
CA PRO A 220 -4.30 -3.03 14.24
C PRO A 220 -3.58 -1.68 14.08
N ALA A 221 -2.32 -1.61 14.50
CA ALA A 221 -1.49 -0.42 14.39
C ALA A 221 -1.14 -0.23 12.92
N ALA A 222 -1.58 0.87 12.31
CA ALA A 222 -1.08 1.24 10.99
C ALA A 222 0.33 1.86 11.11
N TRP A 223 1.23 1.47 10.21
CA TRP A 223 2.62 1.91 10.02
C TRP A 223 2.77 3.43 10.14
N PHE A 224 1.73 4.15 9.72
CA PHE A 224 1.73 5.61 9.54
C PHE A 224 1.20 6.41 10.73
N SER A 225 0.76 5.75 11.81
CA SER A 225 0.02 6.40 12.91
C SER A 225 0.67 6.33 14.29
N THR A 226 1.75 5.56 14.48
CA THR A 226 2.42 5.40 15.80
C THR A 226 3.95 5.39 15.65
N PRO A 227 4.74 5.80 16.66
CA PRO A 227 6.19 5.56 16.66
C PRO A 227 6.50 4.06 16.88
N GLY A 228 7.64 3.56 16.39
CA GLY A 228 8.17 2.24 16.77
C GLY A 228 9.53 2.35 17.46
N PRO A 229 10.07 1.26 18.02
CA PRO A 229 11.31 1.28 18.79
C PRO A 229 12.55 1.62 17.93
N ASP A 230 13.50 2.33 18.54
CA ASP A 230 14.66 2.97 17.88
C ASP A 230 15.78 2.02 17.40
N GLN A 231 15.58 0.69 17.37
CA GLN A 231 16.64 -0.28 17.12
C GLN A 231 16.52 -1.00 15.76
N LEU A 232 17.44 -0.67 14.84
CA LEU A 232 17.55 -1.23 13.49
C LEU A 232 18.54 -2.42 13.44
N CYS A 233 18.27 -3.45 12.62
CA CYS A 233 19.28 -4.46 12.25
C CYS A 233 20.40 -3.79 11.42
N PRO A 234 21.68 -4.19 11.58
CA PRO A 234 22.76 -3.72 10.71
C PRO A 234 22.52 -4.10 9.25
N ALA A 235 22.84 -3.20 8.31
CA ALA A 235 22.78 -3.53 6.88
C ALA A 235 23.70 -4.73 6.56
N GLY A 236 23.14 -5.79 5.95
CA GLY A 236 23.90 -6.96 5.53
C GLY A 236 23.97 -8.12 6.54
N SER A 237 23.22 -8.08 7.64
CA SER A 237 23.07 -9.24 8.52
C SER A 237 22.15 -10.29 7.87
N ARG A 238 22.76 -11.21 7.13
CA ARG A 238 22.27 -12.59 6.92
C ARG A 238 23.35 -13.54 7.40
#